data_AF-A0A202DUF4-F1
#
_entry.id   AF-A0A202DUF4-F1
#
_cell.length_a   1.000
_cell.length_b   1.000
_cell.length_c   1.000
_cell.angle_alpha   90.00
_cell.angle_beta   90.00
_cell.angle_gamma   90.00
#
_symmetry.space_group_name_H-M   'P 1'
#
loop_
_entity.id
_entity.type
_entity.pdbx_description
1 polymer ?
#
loop_
_entity_poly.entity_id
_entity_poly.type
_entity_poly.pdbx_seq_one_letter_code
_entity_poly.pdbx_strand_id
1 'polypeptide(L)'
;MNDSFWSQVFASLIGAFSAFLLSIILFFVTQSARNRKQESQLAANAASEIETDISMLDEVRAQIDDLCQEIEIETDKTKLYIPMRYVDILYVFLPQTYSGGLLREILSSIEITELNRVINRNSKQTDDVNLLILNNYKQGTEDVAGILRFFRSQKKQAQKDINFLRDIQQRLNKLSKSKSTFLLATARTK
;
A
#
# COMPACT_ATOMS: atom_id res chain seq x y z
N MET A 1 -31.14 10.97 -63.34
CA MET A 1 -30.74 11.99 -62.34
C MET A 1 -30.92 11.53 -60.89
N ASN A 2 -31.77 10.54 -60.58
CA ASN A 2 -31.95 10.04 -59.19
C ASN A 2 -30.75 9.26 -58.62
N ASP A 3 -29.97 8.57 -59.45
CA ASP A 3 -28.92 7.66 -58.95
C ASP A 3 -27.73 8.40 -58.29
N SER A 4 -27.44 9.62 -58.73
CA SER A 4 -26.35 10.44 -58.16
C SER A 4 -26.68 10.97 -56.76
N PHE A 5 -27.96 11.25 -56.47
CA PHE A 5 -28.38 11.76 -55.16
C PHE A 5 -28.28 10.66 -54.10
N TRP A 6 -28.84 9.48 -54.38
CA TRP A 6 -28.78 8.35 -53.47
C TRP A 6 -27.35 7.86 -53.25
N SER A 7 -26.51 7.87 -54.29
CA SER A 7 -25.08 7.57 -54.14
C SER A 7 -24.38 8.52 -53.15
N GLN A 8 -24.64 9.83 -53.22
CA GLN A 8 -24.08 10.81 -52.28
C GLN A 8 -24.63 10.65 -50.85
N VAL A 9 -25.92 10.33 -50.71
CA VAL A 9 -26.54 10.06 -49.40
C VAL A 9 -25.93 8.82 -48.76
N PHE A 10 -25.80 7.71 -49.49
CA PHE A 10 -25.15 6.50 -48.98
C PHE A 10 -23.67 6.70 -48.68
N ALA A 11 -22.93 7.42 -49.52
CA ALA A 11 -21.53 7.74 -49.26
C ALA A 11 -21.37 8.59 -47.98
N SER A 12 -22.25 9.57 -47.77
CA SER A 12 -22.27 10.40 -46.56
C SER A 12 -22.64 9.58 -45.32
N LEU A 13 -23.61 8.67 -45.44
CA LEU A 13 -24.05 7.81 -44.35
C LEU A 13 -23.00 6.78 -43.96
N ILE A 14 -22.32 6.16 -44.94
CA ILE A 14 -21.16 5.28 -44.72
C ILE A 14 -20.02 6.07 -44.09
N GLY A 15 -19.70 7.26 -44.62
CA GLY A 15 -18.66 8.13 -44.06
C GLY A 15 -18.92 8.52 -42.60
N ALA A 16 -20.15 8.93 -42.28
CA ALA A 16 -20.56 9.26 -40.92
C ALA A 16 -20.53 8.04 -39.99
N PHE A 17 -21.00 6.88 -40.45
CA PHE A 17 -20.97 5.65 -39.67
C PHE A 17 -19.54 5.17 -39.42
N SER A 18 -18.66 5.22 -40.42
CA SER A 18 -17.24 4.90 -40.26
C SER A 18 -16.53 5.86 -39.31
N ALA A 19 -16.80 7.16 -39.39
CA ALA A 19 -16.26 8.16 -38.47
C ALA A 19 -16.76 7.94 -37.02
N PHE A 20 -18.02 7.54 -36.86
CA PHE A 20 -18.58 7.18 -35.55
C PHE A 20 -17.91 5.95 -34.95
N LEU A 21 -17.76 4.87 -35.73
CA LEU A 21 -17.05 3.66 -35.29
C LEU A 21 -15.60 3.95 -34.94
N LEU A 22 -14.90 4.75 -35.76
CA LEU A 22 -13.54 5.17 -35.48
C LEU A 22 -13.44 5.96 -34.17
N SER A 23 -14.40 6.86 -33.92
CA SER A 23 -14.46 7.65 -32.68
C SER A 23 -14.67 6.77 -31.46
N ILE A 24 -15.51 5.73 -31.54
CA ILE A 24 -15.69 4.73 -30.48
C ILE A 24 -14.37 3.99 -30.20
N ILE A 25 -13.70 3.52 -31.25
CA ILE A 25 -12.41 2.82 -31.13
C ILE A 25 -11.37 3.73 -30.47
N LEU A 26 -11.25 4.99 -30.94
CA LEU A 26 -10.34 5.98 -30.37
C LEU A 26 -10.65 6.28 -28.90
N PHE A 27 -11.92 6.37 -28.54
CA PHE A 27 -12.35 6.57 -27.16
C PHE A 27 -11.88 5.39 -26.28
N PHE A 28 -12.13 4.15 -26.69
CA PHE A 28 -11.70 2.98 -25.91
C PHE A 28 -10.18 2.89 -25.78
N VAL A 29 -9.43 3.17 -26.85
CA VAL A 29 -7.97 3.19 -26.81
C VAL A 29 -7.45 4.28 -25.86
N THR A 30 -7.99 5.49 -25.97
CA THR A 30 -7.57 6.64 -25.16
C THR A 30 -7.91 6.41 -23.68
N GLN A 31 -9.11 5.92 -23.39
CA GLN A 31 -9.55 5.63 -22.04
C GLN A 31 -8.73 4.49 -21.41
N SER A 32 -8.44 3.43 -22.18
CA SER A 32 -7.57 2.34 -21.73
C SER A 32 -6.16 2.83 -21.40
N ALA A 33 -5.58 3.70 -22.23
CA ALA A 33 -4.26 4.28 -21.97
C ALA A 33 -4.26 5.19 -20.73
N ARG A 34 -5.31 6.01 -20.55
CA ARG A 34 -5.47 6.88 -19.38
C ARG A 34 -5.60 6.07 -18.09
N ASN A 35 -6.44 5.04 -18.08
CA ASN A 35 -6.64 4.16 -16.92
C ASN A 35 -5.32 3.48 -16.54
N ARG A 36 -4.59 2.92 -17.50
CA ARG A 36 -3.27 2.29 -17.24
C ARG A 36 -2.26 3.27 -16.65
N LYS A 37 -2.23 4.52 -17.14
CA LYS A 37 -1.36 5.56 -16.58
C LYS A 37 -1.72 5.87 -15.13
N GLN A 38 -3.02 6.01 -14.83
CA GLN A 38 -3.50 6.25 -13.47
C GLN A 38 -3.18 5.08 -12.55
N GLU A 39 -3.44 3.84 -12.97
CA GLU A 39 -3.09 2.62 -12.21
C GLU A 39 -1.58 2.51 -11.95
N SER A 40 -0.75 2.84 -12.93
CA SER A 40 0.70 2.84 -12.77
C SER A 40 1.17 3.88 -11.74
N GLN A 41 0.57 5.06 -11.74
CA GLN A 41 0.87 6.13 -10.77
C GLN A 41 0.38 5.74 -9.37
N LEU A 42 -0.84 5.21 -9.26
CA LEU A 42 -1.37 4.70 -7.99
C LEU A 42 -0.49 3.60 -7.41
N ALA A 43 -0.03 2.66 -8.24
CA ALA A 43 0.88 1.60 -7.81
C ALA A 43 2.24 2.16 -7.32
N ALA A 44 2.78 3.17 -7.99
CA ALA A 44 4.03 3.82 -7.56
C ALA A 44 3.86 4.57 -6.23
N ASN A 45 2.78 5.33 -6.07
CA ASN A 45 2.48 6.06 -4.84
C ASN A 45 2.28 5.10 -3.67
N ALA A 46 1.52 4.02 -3.87
CA ALA A 46 1.33 3.00 -2.84
C ALA A 46 2.63 2.29 -2.46
N ALA A 47 3.51 2.01 -3.42
CA ALA A 47 4.83 1.44 -3.13
C ALA A 47 5.71 2.41 -2.30
N SER A 48 5.61 3.71 -2.55
CA SER A 48 6.33 4.75 -1.79
C SER A 48 5.76 4.95 -0.38
N GLU A 49 4.44 4.86 -0.21
CA GLU A 49 3.82 4.89 1.13
C GLU A 49 4.27 3.67 1.95
N ILE A 50 4.20 2.47 1.38
CA ILE A 50 4.69 1.25 2.02
C ILE A 50 6.17 1.34 2.38
N GLU A 51 7.01 1.98 1.56
CA GLU A 51 8.42 2.22 1.88
C GLU A 51 8.59 3.02 3.16
N THR A 52 7.78 4.06 3.31
CA THR A 52 7.77 4.95 4.47
C THR A 52 7.33 4.17 5.71
N ASP A 53 6.26 3.38 5.58
CA ASP A 53 5.74 2.55 6.68
C ASP A 53 6.74 1.47 7.12
N ILE A 54 7.47 0.86 6.17
CA ILE A 54 8.54 -0.09 6.48
C ILE A 54 9.65 0.60 7.27
N SER A 55 10.08 1.79 6.86
CA SER A 55 11.12 2.56 7.57
C SER A 55 10.70 2.87 9.00
N MET A 56 9.43 3.22 9.20
CA MET A 56 8.88 3.52 10.52
C MET A 56 8.79 2.27 11.40
N LEU A 57 8.36 1.13 10.86
CA LEU A 57 8.37 -0.15 11.58
C LEU A 57 9.79 -0.61 11.94
N ASP A 58 10.77 -0.35 11.06
CA ASP A 58 12.17 -0.64 11.32
C ASP A 58 12.72 0.22 12.48
N GLU A 59 12.31 1.49 12.57
CA GLU A 59 12.63 2.38 13.70
C GLU A 59 12.00 1.88 15.01
N VAL A 60 10.71 1.54 15.00
CA VAL A 60 10.01 0.96 16.17
C VAL A 60 10.69 -0.32 16.63
N ARG A 61 11.09 -1.19 15.69
CA ARG A 61 11.79 -2.44 15.99
C ARG A 61 13.14 -2.20 16.67
N ALA A 62 13.87 -1.15 16.28
CA ALA A 62 15.12 -0.75 16.91
C ALA A 62 14.88 -0.21 18.32
N GLN A 63 13.91 0.69 18.50
CA GLN A 63 13.56 1.25 19.81
C GLN A 63 13.10 0.18 20.80
N ILE A 64 12.38 -0.85 20.33
CA ILE A 64 12.01 -2.01 21.17
C ILE A 64 13.25 -2.78 21.62
N ASP A 65 14.28 -2.88 20.78
CA ASP A 65 15.53 -3.55 21.14
C ASP A 65 16.29 -2.77 22.21
N ASP A 66 16.40 -1.45 22.04
CA ASP A 66 17.01 -0.54 23.01
C ASP A 66 16.26 -0.62 24.36
N LEU A 67 14.92 -0.59 24.33
CA LEU A 67 14.11 -0.78 25.54
C LEU A 67 14.38 -2.12 26.23
N CYS A 68 14.49 -3.22 25.46
CA CYS A 68 14.79 -4.52 26.04
C CYS A 68 16.16 -4.52 26.74
N GLN A 69 17.17 -3.90 26.13
CA GLN A 69 18.50 -3.75 26.74
C GLN A 69 18.45 -2.90 28.01
N GLU A 70 17.70 -1.78 28.00
CA GLU A 70 17.53 -0.93 29.18
C GLU A 70 16.84 -1.66 30.34
N ILE A 71 15.86 -2.52 30.03
CA ILE A 71 15.19 -3.37 31.03
C ILE A 71 16.15 -4.42 31.59
N GLU A 72 17.00 -5.04 30.75
CA GLU A 72 17.96 -6.07 31.15
C GLU A 72 19.08 -5.55 32.06
N ILE A 73 19.51 -4.30 31.85
CA ILE A 73 20.62 -3.68 32.60
C ILE A 73 20.11 -3.04 33.92
N GLU A 74 18.81 -3.13 34.21
CA GLU A 74 18.17 -2.55 35.40
C GLU A 74 18.44 -1.04 35.51
N THR A 75 18.16 -0.36 34.40
CA THR A 75 18.11 1.10 34.37
C THR A 75 16.98 1.58 35.27
N ASP A 76 17.15 2.74 35.92
CA ASP A 76 16.10 3.43 36.67
C ASP A 76 14.76 3.38 35.92
N LYS A 77 13.80 2.60 36.45
CA LYS A 77 12.52 2.30 35.79
C LYS A 77 11.75 3.55 35.41
N THR A 78 11.97 4.67 36.12
CA THR A 78 11.29 5.94 35.84
C THR A 78 11.68 6.55 34.49
N LYS A 79 12.87 6.19 33.97
CA LYS A 79 13.44 6.73 32.72
C LYS A 79 13.09 5.92 31.47
N LEU A 80 12.56 4.70 31.62
CA LEU A 80 12.16 3.88 30.48
C LEU A 80 11.08 4.59 29.68
N TYR A 81 11.34 4.88 28.41
CA TYR A 81 10.39 5.53 27.51
C TYR A 81 10.34 4.77 26.20
N ILE A 82 9.14 4.64 25.64
CA ILE A 82 8.97 4.10 24.30
C ILE A 82 8.43 5.23 23.43
N PRO A 83 9.19 5.69 22.43
CA PRO A 83 8.68 6.59 21.40
C PRO A 83 7.79 5.79 20.43
N MET A 84 6.66 5.25 20.90
CA MET A 84 5.64 4.75 19.96
C MET A 84 4.97 5.98 19.36
N ARG A 85 5.63 6.53 18.34
CA ARG A 85 5.10 7.61 17.53
C ARG A 85 4.05 6.98 16.64
N TYR A 86 2.81 7.41 16.85
CA TYR A 86 1.70 7.28 15.93
C TYR A 86 2.17 7.42 14.49
N VAL A 87 2.20 6.30 13.79
CA VAL A 87 2.21 6.25 12.34
C VAL A 87 0.92 5.57 12.00
N ASP A 88 -0.04 6.34 11.47
CA ASP A 88 -1.18 5.74 10.80
C ASP A 88 -0.63 5.06 9.53
N ILE A 89 -0.16 3.82 9.69
CA ILE A 89 0.40 3.01 8.62
C ILE A 89 -0.68 2.86 7.53
N LEU A 90 -0.33 3.21 6.30
CA LEU A 90 -1.16 3.03 5.10
C LEU A 90 -2.49 3.82 5.06
N TYR A 91 -2.56 4.96 5.75
CA TYR A 91 -3.80 5.72 5.90
C TYR A 91 -4.30 6.39 4.61
N VAL A 92 -3.42 6.76 3.67
CA VAL A 92 -3.78 7.68 2.58
C VAL A 92 -4.02 6.95 1.26
N PHE A 93 -3.13 6.06 0.81
CA PHE A 93 -3.26 5.44 -0.52
C PHE A 93 -3.84 4.04 -0.51
N LEU A 94 -3.91 3.36 0.63
CA LEU A 94 -4.49 2.01 0.71
C LEU A 94 -6.01 1.97 0.51
N PRO A 95 -6.80 2.90 1.05
CA PRO A 95 -8.23 3.01 0.73
C PRO A 95 -8.46 3.30 -0.77
N GLN A 96 -7.63 4.16 -1.36
CA GLN A 96 -7.73 4.49 -2.79
C GLN A 96 -7.34 3.30 -3.68
N THR A 97 -6.26 2.59 -3.35
CA THR A 97 -5.85 1.37 -4.07
C THR A 97 -6.77 0.18 -3.83
N TYR A 98 -7.49 0.14 -2.70
CA TYR A 98 -8.58 -0.81 -2.47
C TYR A 98 -9.81 -0.48 -3.32
N SER A 99 -10.25 0.78 -3.32
CA SER A 99 -11.41 1.23 -4.11
C SER A 99 -11.18 1.14 -5.62
N GLY A 100 -9.93 1.35 -6.06
CA GLY A 100 -9.50 1.21 -7.45
C GLY A 100 -9.27 -0.24 -7.87
N GLY A 101 -9.54 -1.22 -7.00
CA GLY A 101 -9.35 -2.66 -7.28
C GLY A 101 -7.90 -3.12 -7.37
N LEU A 102 -6.93 -2.21 -7.32
CA LEU A 102 -5.50 -2.48 -7.53
C LEU A 102 -4.95 -3.50 -6.52
N LEU A 103 -5.32 -3.39 -5.23
CA LEU A 103 -4.90 -4.37 -4.22
C LEU A 103 -5.46 -5.77 -4.49
N ARG A 104 -6.67 -5.87 -5.06
CA ARG A 104 -7.28 -7.17 -5.43
C ARG A 104 -6.62 -7.78 -6.66
N GLU A 105 -5.91 -7.00 -7.48
CA GLU A 105 -5.11 -7.53 -8.61
C GLU A 105 -3.83 -8.22 -8.13
N ILE A 106 -3.27 -7.82 -6.99
CA ILE A 106 -1.94 -8.25 -6.53
C ILE A 106 -1.95 -9.07 -5.24
N LEU A 107 -3.04 -9.01 -4.46
CA LEU A 107 -3.20 -9.72 -3.20
C LEU A 107 -4.38 -10.68 -3.28
N SER A 108 -4.20 -11.86 -2.71
CA SER A 108 -5.26 -12.80 -2.38
C SER A 108 -6.13 -12.29 -1.22
N SER A 109 -7.33 -12.87 -1.06
CA SER A 109 -8.22 -12.55 0.07
C SER A 109 -7.56 -12.76 1.44
N ILE A 110 -6.66 -13.73 1.54
CA ILE A 110 -5.91 -14.03 2.78
C ILE A 110 -4.91 -12.90 3.06
N GLU A 111 -4.15 -12.47 2.04
CA GLU A 111 -3.20 -11.36 2.17
C GLU A 111 -3.91 -10.04 2.48
N ILE A 112 -5.09 -9.79 1.91
CA ILE A 112 -5.92 -8.62 2.28
C ILE A 112 -6.32 -8.67 3.76
N THR A 113 -6.67 -9.86 4.27
CA THR A 113 -7.00 -10.05 5.68
C THR A 113 -5.78 -9.80 6.56
N GLU A 114 -4.60 -10.29 6.16
CA GLU A 114 -3.36 -10.05 6.89
C GLU A 114 -2.95 -8.57 6.87
N LEU A 115 -3.13 -7.88 5.73
CA LEU A 115 -2.90 -6.45 5.61
C LEU A 115 -3.78 -5.64 6.59
N ASN A 116 -5.06 -5.98 6.69
CA ASN A 116 -5.95 -5.38 7.69
C ASN A 116 -5.47 -5.66 9.12
N ARG A 117 -4.90 -6.84 9.40
CA ARG A 117 -4.31 -7.14 10.71
C ARG A 117 -3.08 -6.30 10.98
N VAL A 118 -2.20 -6.11 9.99
CA VAL A 118 -1.03 -5.22 10.11
C VAL A 118 -1.47 -3.80 10.44
N ILE A 119 -2.45 -3.26 9.72
CA ILE A 119 -2.98 -1.90 9.97
C ILE A 119 -3.55 -1.80 11.39
N ASN A 120 -4.39 -2.74 11.80
CA ASN A 120 -4.99 -2.71 13.14
C ASN A 120 -3.96 -2.91 14.26
N ARG A 121 -2.93 -3.74 14.04
CA ARG A 121 -1.84 -3.95 15.01
C ARG A 121 -0.97 -2.71 15.16
N ASN A 122 -0.79 -1.91 14.12
CA ASN A 122 0.00 -0.69 14.16
C ASN A 122 -0.90 0.55 14.30
N SER A 123 -1.89 0.44 15.19
CA SER A 123 -2.85 1.50 15.47
C SER A 123 -2.67 2.07 16.87
N LYS A 124 -3.28 3.23 17.11
CA LYS A 124 -3.44 3.88 18.42
C LYS A 124 -3.67 2.91 19.59
N GLN A 125 -4.57 1.95 19.40
CA GLN A 125 -5.01 1.05 20.46
C GLN A 125 -3.88 0.11 20.91
N THR A 126 -3.01 -0.31 19.99
CA THR A 126 -1.86 -1.15 20.35
C THR A 126 -0.83 -0.38 21.14
N ASP A 127 -0.61 0.90 20.81
CA ASP A 127 0.29 1.78 21.56
C ASP A 127 -0.20 1.99 23.00
N ASP A 128 -1.50 2.19 23.19
CA ASP A 128 -2.11 2.30 24.52
C ASP A 128 -1.86 1.04 25.36
N VAL A 129 -1.95 -0.15 24.74
CA VAL A 129 -1.63 -1.43 25.40
C VAL A 129 -0.13 -1.53 25.74
N ASN A 130 0.75 -1.12 24.83
CA ASN A 130 2.19 -1.15 25.05
C ASN A 130 2.60 -0.23 26.20
N LEU A 131 2.02 0.98 26.27
CA LEU A 131 2.23 1.93 27.37
C LEU A 131 1.69 1.40 28.69
N LEU A 132 0.51 0.77 28.68
CA LEU A 132 -0.06 0.16 29.88
C LEU A 132 0.87 -0.93 30.45
N ILE A 133 1.38 -1.84 29.61
CA ILE A 133 2.29 -2.91 30.03
C ILE A 133 3.60 -2.34 30.57
N LEU A 134 4.17 -1.32 29.91
CA LEU A 134 5.35 -0.63 30.41
C LEU A 134 5.11 0.00 31.78
N ASN A 135 3.97 0.67 31.97
CA ASN A 135 3.61 1.31 33.24
C ASN A 135 3.39 0.28 34.35
N ASN A 136 2.78 -0.86 34.05
CA ASN A 136 2.65 -1.98 34.99
C ASN A 136 4.03 -2.47 35.48
N TYR A 137 4.98 -2.64 34.57
CA TYR A 137 6.35 -2.97 34.94
C TYR A 137 7.03 -1.90 35.81
N LYS A 138 6.85 -0.61 35.48
CA LYS A 138 7.35 0.51 36.30
C LYS A 138 6.77 0.50 37.71
N GLN A 139 5.50 0.12 37.85
CA GLN A 139 4.80 0.00 39.14
C GLN A 139 5.13 -1.31 39.88
N GLY A 140 5.89 -2.23 39.27
CA GLY A 140 6.28 -3.51 39.86
C GLY A 140 5.19 -4.58 39.80
N THR A 141 4.14 -4.40 39.00
CA THR A 141 3.07 -5.39 38.83
C THR A 141 3.38 -6.44 37.76
N GLU A 142 4.35 -6.17 36.88
CA GLU A 142 4.90 -7.12 35.90
C GLU A 142 6.37 -7.41 36.23
N ASP A 143 6.80 -8.66 36.06
CA ASP A 143 8.19 -9.06 36.26
C ASP A 143 9.05 -8.79 35.01
N VAL A 144 10.38 -8.79 35.19
CA VAL A 144 11.34 -8.55 34.11
C VAL A 144 11.16 -9.57 32.97
N ALA A 145 10.94 -10.84 33.31
CA ALA A 145 10.77 -11.89 32.31
C ALA A 145 9.49 -11.69 31.47
N GLY A 146 8.38 -11.27 32.10
CA GLY A 146 7.11 -10.98 31.45
C GLY A 146 7.21 -9.84 30.45
N ILE A 147 7.75 -8.69 30.88
CA ILE A 147 7.88 -7.52 30.00
C ILE A 147 8.86 -7.77 28.85
N LEU A 148 10.00 -8.43 29.09
CA LEU A 148 10.96 -8.76 28.03
C LEU A 148 10.33 -9.73 27.02
N ARG A 149 9.57 -10.73 27.48
CA ARG A 149 8.86 -11.65 26.59
C ARG A 149 7.85 -10.90 25.72
N PHE A 150 7.10 -9.96 26.30
CA PHE A 150 6.14 -9.15 25.57
C PHE A 150 6.81 -8.33 24.47
N PHE A 151 7.81 -7.50 24.81
CA PHE A 151 8.47 -6.62 23.83
C PHE A 151 9.28 -7.40 22.78
N ARG A 152 9.94 -8.50 23.14
CA ARG A 152 10.59 -9.38 22.15
C ARG A 152 9.57 -10.01 21.20
N SER A 153 8.36 -10.32 21.67
CA SER A 153 7.27 -10.78 20.80
C SER A 153 6.83 -9.69 19.83
N GLN A 154 6.66 -8.45 20.32
CA GLN A 154 6.34 -7.30 19.46
C GLN A 154 7.42 -7.05 18.41
N LYS A 155 8.70 -7.09 18.78
CA LYS A 155 9.85 -6.98 17.85
C LYS A 155 9.77 -8.03 16.73
N LYS A 156 9.50 -9.28 17.09
CA LYS A 156 9.34 -10.38 16.11
C LYS A 156 8.12 -10.16 15.20
N GLN A 157 7.04 -9.61 15.73
CA GLN A 157 5.85 -9.31 14.95
C GLN A 157 6.08 -8.15 13.98
N ALA A 158 6.71 -7.07 14.42
CA ALA A 158 7.11 -5.96 13.56
C ALA A 158 7.98 -6.44 12.38
N GLN A 159 8.91 -7.38 12.62
CA GLN A 159 9.70 -7.96 11.53
C GLN A 159 8.85 -8.73 10.51
N LYS A 160 7.83 -9.47 10.97
CA LYS A 160 6.92 -10.18 10.06
C LYS A 160 6.11 -9.20 9.23
N ASP A 161 5.61 -8.14 9.86
CA ASP A 161 4.83 -7.09 9.20
C ASP A 161 5.70 -6.37 8.16
N ILE A 162 6.94 -6.01 8.50
CA ILE A 162 7.93 -5.46 7.55
C ILE A 162 8.11 -6.38 6.35
N ASN A 163 8.38 -7.67 6.57
CA ASN A 163 8.62 -8.62 5.47
C ASN A 163 7.41 -8.73 4.54
N PHE A 164 6.21 -8.76 5.13
CA PHE A 164 4.96 -8.80 4.39
C PHE A 164 4.75 -7.53 3.54
N LEU A 165 4.92 -6.35 4.14
CA LEU A 165 4.83 -5.08 3.44
C LEU A 165 5.88 -4.97 2.32
N ARG A 166 7.10 -5.46 2.55
CA ARG A 166 8.19 -5.48 1.56
C ARG A 166 7.82 -6.31 0.32
N ASP A 167 7.13 -7.44 0.50
CA ASP A 167 6.62 -8.24 -0.61
C ASP A 167 5.53 -7.49 -1.40
N ILE A 168 4.57 -6.87 -0.72
CA ILE A 168 3.55 -6.03 -1.37
C ILE A 168 4.20 -4.90 -2.18
N GLN A 169 5.19 -4.22 -1.60
CA GLN A 169 5.95 -3.15 -2.25
C GLN A 169 6.60 -3.62 -3.56
N GLN A 170 7.23 -4.80 -3.54
CA GLN A 170 7.86 -5.38 -4.74
C GLN A 170 6.84 -5.68 -5.84
N ARG A 171 5.67 -6.22 -5.47
CA ARG A 171 4.57 -6.49 -6.41
C ARG A 171 4.02 -5.20 -7.03
N LEU A 172 3.84 -4.15 -6.23
CA LEU A 172 3.40 -2.83 -6.71
C LEU A 172 4.43 -2.19 -7.65
N ASN A 173 5.72 -2.27 -7.31
CA ASN A 173 6.80 -1.80 -8.18
C ASN A 173 6.83 -2.53 -9.53
N LYS A 174 6.62 -3.85 -9.53
CA LYS A 174 6.50 -4.65 -10.75
C LYS A 174 5.29 -4.25 -11.58
N LEU A 175 4.14 -4.03 -10.93
CA LEU A 175 2.90 -3.61 -11.58
C LEU A 175 3.07 -2.24 -12.25
N SER A 176 3.64 -1.27 -11.53
CA SER A 176 3.91 0.08 -12.05
C SER A 176 4.83 0.03 -13.29
N LYS A 177 5.94 -0.72 -13.22
CA LYS A 177 6.87 -0.89 -14.36
C LYS A 177 6.20 -1.57 -15.55
N SER A 178 5.40 -2.60 -15.33
CA SER A 178 4.68 -3.32 -16.39
C SER A 178 3.69 -2.40 -17.12
N LYS A 179 2.85 -1.67 -16.36
CA LYS A 179 1.85 -0.77 -16.92
C LYS A 179 2.51 0.44 -17.63
N SER A 180 3.64 0.93 -17.14
CA SER A 180 4.44 2.00 -17.78
C SER A 180 5.15 1.55 -19.08
N THR A 181 5.76 0.37 -19.11
CA THR A 181 6.51 -0.13 -20.28
C THR A 181 5.60 -0.36 -21.48
N PHE A 182 4.38 -0.83 -21.25
CA PHE A 182 3.37 -0.97 -22.30
C PHE A 182 3.02 0.37 -22.97
N LEU A 183 2.92 1.45 -22.19
CA LEU A 183 2.65 2.79 -22.72
C LEU A 183 3.81 3.30 -23.60
N LEU A 184 5.06 3.00 -23.22
CA LEU A 184 6.23 3.35 -24.03
C LEU A 184 6.32 2.54 -25.33
N ALA A 185 5.97 1.24 -25.29
CA ALA A 185 5.95 0.39 -26.48
C ALA A 185 4.87 0.84 -27.49
N THR A 186 3.69 1.24 -26.99
CA THR A 186 2.59 1.76 -27.83
C THR A 186 2.81 3.18 -28.34
N ALA A 187 3.67 3.96 -27.68
CA ALA A 187 4.06 5.29 -28.14
C ALA A 187 5.16 5.24 -29.24
N ARG A 188 6.00 4.20 -29.25
CA ARG A 188 7.11 4.03 -30.24
C ARG A 188 6.70 3.38 -31.55
N THR A 189 5.50 2.80 -31.62
CA THR A 189 4.95 2.19 -32.85
C THR A 189 4.07 3.14 -33.66
N LYS A 190 4.08 4.44 -33.33
CA LYS A 190 3.53 5.53 -34.13
C LYS A 190 4.65 6.33 -34.76
#